data_AF-A0A7G3BII7-F1
#
_entry.id   AF-A0A7G3BII7-F1
#
_cell.length_a   1.000
_cell.length_b   1.000
_cell.length_c   1.000
_cell.angle_alpha   90.00
_cell.angle_beta   90.00
_cell.angle_gamma   90.00
#
_symmetry.space_group_name_H-M   'P 1'
#
loop_
_entity.id
_entity.type
_entity.pdbx_description
1 polymer ?
#
loop_
_entity_poly.entity_id
_entity_poly.type
_entity_poly.pdbx_seq_one_letter_code
_entity_poly.pdbx_strand_id
1 'polypeptide(L)'
;QLGYVIGEDNLKATIKKYYNDFAFKHPTPIDFIRTAEKITDFELDWYLIDFAQTTNTIDYGVKAVSGNKVTLERIGLMPMPIDLTITYTDGTTEDYYIPLRMMRGKKPTTATTLSDWAWAYPTYTFEASKAIKSVQIDPKEWMADINKVNNKFELN
;
A
#
# COMPACT_ATOMS: atom_id res chain seq x y z
N GLN A 1 1.91 8.70 5.17
CA GLN A 1 2.46 7.56 4.41
C GLN A 1 2.67 6.32 5.29
N LEU A 2 3.46 6.35 6.38
CA LEU A 2 3.58 5.16 7.24
C LEU A 2 2.23 4.59 7.73
N GLY A 3 1.27 5.43 8.13
CA GLY A 3 -0.07 4.97 8.53
C GLY A 3 -0.85 4.23 7.44
N TYR A 4 -0.58 4.50 6.16
CA TYR A 4 -1.17 3.75 5.05
C TYR A 4 -0.59 2.32 4.97
N VAL A 5 0.71 2.18 5.29
CA VAL A 5 1.45 0.92 5.30
C VAL A 5 1.06 0.06 6.49
N ILE A 6 1.07 0.62 7.70
CA ILE A 6 0.90 -0.15 8.95
C ILE A 6 -0.54 -0.14 9.49
N GLY A 7 -1.41 0.74 8.99
CA GLY A 7 -2.74 0.99 9.52
C GLY A 7 -2.78 2.11 10.58
N GLU A 8 -3.93 2.76 10.71
CA GLU A 8 -4.09 3.95 11.57
C GLU A 8 -3.92 3.64 13.05
N ASP A 9 -4.49 2.53 13.54
CA ASP A 9 -4.41 2.15 14.96
C ASP A 9 -2.99 1.79 15.36
N ASN A 10 -2.27 1.07 14.50
CA ASN A 10 -0.86 0.76 14.68
C ASN A 10 0.01 2.02 14.66
N LEU A 11 -0.31 3.00 13.80
CA LEU A 11 0.37 4.29 13.80
C LEU A 11 0.15 5.05 15.11
N LYS A 12 -1.09 5.11 15.61
CA LYS A 12 -1.41 5.76 16.90
C LYS A 12 -0.66 5.08 18.05
N ALA A 13 -0.66 3.76 18.09
CA ALA A 13 0.10 2.98 19.07
C ALA A 13 1.61 3.27 18.98
N THR A 14 2.14 3.38 17.76
CA THR A 14 3.55 3.69 17.49
C THR A 14 3.94 5.06 18.01
N ILE A 15 3.17 6.10 17.68
CA ILE A 15 3.43 7.47 18.14
C ILE A 15 3.39 7.53 19.67
N LYS A 16 2.38 6.89 20.28
CA LYS A 16 2.24 6.87 21.75
C LYS A 16 3.41 6.17 22.43
N LYS A 17 3.81 4.99 21.92
CA LYS A 17 4.94 4.22 22.47
C LYS A 17 6.26 4.98 22.30
N TYR A 18 6.50 5.51 21.10
CA TYR A 18 7.71 6.28 20.80
C TYR A 18 7.83 7.51 21.71
N TYR A 19 6.75 8.27 21.89
CA TYR A 19 6.74 9.42 22.80
C TYR A 19 7.08 8.99 24.24
N ASN A 20 6.47 7.93 24.75
CA ASN A 20 6.75 7.46 26.11
C ASN A 20 8.20 6.97 26.28
N ASP A 21 8.73 6.25 25.31
CA ASP A 21 10.07 5.63 25.39
C ASP A 21 11.19 6.67 25.19
N PHE A 22 10.95 7.72 24.40
CA PHE A 22 11.95 8.70 23.98
C PHE A 22 11.68 10.15 24.42
N ALA A 23 10.68 10.39 25.25
CA ALA A 23 10.48 11.71 25.87
C ALA A 23 11.76 12.17 26.57
N PHE A 24 12.17 13.43 26.28
CA PHE A 24 13.39 14.05 26.79
C PHE A 24 14.70 13.34 26.41
N LYS A 25 14.70 12.54 25.33
CA LYS A 25 15.90 11.91 24.75
C LYS A 25 16.18 12.47 23.34
N HIS A 26 17.29 12.07 22.75
CA HIS A 26 17.67 12.38 21.37
C HIS A 26 17.56 11.13 20.48
N PRO A 27 16.33 10.69 20.14
CA PRO A 27 16.13 9.57 19.24
C PRO A 27 16.60 9.90 17.82
N THR A 28 16.94 8.86 17.10
CA THR A 28 17.27 8.88 15.68
C THR A 28 16.07 8.38 14.85
N PRO A 29 15.99 8.67 13.54
CA PRO A 29 14.87 8.21 12.70
C PRO A 29 14.65 6.69 12.74
N ILE A 30 15.73 5.90 12.90
CA ILE A 30 15.64 4.44 13.01
C ILE A 30 14.93 3.99 14.30
N ASP A 31 15.01 4.77 15.39
CA ASP A 31 14.33 4.45 16.65
C ASP A 31 12.82 4.49 16.51
N PHE A 32 12.30 5.42 15.70
CA PHE A 32 10.87 5.48 15.39
C PHE A 32 10.42 4.25 14.59
N ILE A 33 11.19 3.85 13.57
CA ILE A 33 10.88 2.69 12.73
C ILE A 33 10.92 1.41 13.55
N ARG A 34 11.97 1.19 14.35
CA ARG A 34 12.04 0.06 15.28
C ARG A 34 10.89 0.01 16.28
N THR A 35 10.36 1.16 16.68
CA THR A 35 9.18 1.22 17.54
C THR A 35 7.93 0.74 16.80
N ALA A 36 7.78 1.12 15.53
CA ALA A 36 6.69 0.66 14.66
C ALA A 36 6.79 -0.86 14.39
N GLU A 37 7.98 -1.36 14.07
CA GLU A 37 8.22 -2.79 13.84
C GLU A 37 7.87 -3.61 15.09
N LYS A 38 8.27 -3.17 16.29
CA LYS A 38 7.91 -3.84 17.55
C LYS A 38 6.41 -3.89 17.86
N ILE A 39 5.61 -3.01 17.27
CA ILE A 39 4.15 -2.99 17.47
C ILE A 39 3.43 -3.83 16.42
N THR A 40 3.97 -3.84 15.20
CA THR A 40 3.31 -4.40 14.02
C THR A 40 3.83 -5.78 13.66
N ASP A 41 5.01 -6.15 14.16
CA ASP A 41 5.82 -7.29 13.71
C ASP A 41 6.12 -7.25 12.21
N PHE A 42 6.10 -6.06 11.60
CA PHE A 42 6.43 -5.85 10.19
C PHE A 42 7.91 -5.50 10.02
N GLU A 43 8.45 -5.81 8.84
CA GLU A 43 9.76 -5.33 8.40
C GLU A 43 9.59 -3.97 7.70
N LEU A 44 10.15 -2.91 8.28
CA LEU A 44 9.96 -1.52 7.84
C LEU A 44 11.29 -0.80 7.54
N ASP A 45 12.42 -1.50 7.61
CA ASP A 45 13.74 -0.98 7.21
C ASP A 45 13.74 -0.35 5.81
N TRP A 46 13.04 -0.98 4.86
CA TRP A 46 12.87 -0.46 3.49
C TRP A 46 12.19 0.91 3.47
N TYR A 47 11.20 1.13 4.35
CA TYR A 47 10.43 2.37 4.38
C TYR A 47 11.31 3.55 4.77
N LEU A 48 12.22 3.37 5.74
CA LEU A 48 13.13 4.44 6.14
C LEU A 48 14.06 4.84 5.01
N ILE A 49 14.62 3.85 4.31
CA ILE A 49 15.56 4.07 3.22
C ILE A 49 14.84 4.78 2.07
N ASP A 50 13.76 4.19 1.55
CA ASP A 50 13.05 4.75 0.40
C ASP A 50 12.43 6.11 0.72
N PHE A 51 11.79 6.26 1.89
CA PHE A 51 11.07 7.50 2.23
C PHE A 51 11.99 8.65 2.67
N ALA A 52 13.09 8.36 3.39
CA ALA A 52 13.92 9.41 4.00
C ALA A 52 15.29 9.61 3.32
N GLN A 53 15.80 8.62 2.59
CA GLN A 53 17.16 8.65 2.04
C GLN A 53 17.22 8.65 0.51
N THR A 54 16.09 8.49 -0.17
CA THR A 54 16.03 8.52 -1.64
C THR A 54 15.08 9.61 -2.13
N THR A 55 15.17 9.94 -3.41
CA THR A 55 14.20 10.78 -4.12
C THR A 55 13.19 9.94 -4.88
N ASN A 56 13.00 8.68 -4.48
CA ASN A 56 12.07 7.77 -5.13
C ASN A 56 10.64 8.27 -4.95
N THR A 57 9.86 8.13 -6.01
CA THR A 57 8.47 8.55 -6.04
C THR A 57 7.55 7.34 -5.99
N ILE A 58 6.35 7.55 -5.44
CA ILE A 58 5.25 6.59 -5.48
C ILE A 58 4.43 6.94 -6.73
N ASP A 59 4.34 6.00 -7.66
CA ASP A 59 3.49 6.11 -8.86
C ASP A 59 3.04 4.70 -9.27
N TYR A 60 1.74 4.46 -9.15
CA TYR A 60 1.08 3.23 -9.52
C TYR A 60 0.01 3.51 -10.57
N GLY A 61 -0.30 2.51 -11.38
CA GLY A 61 -1.31 2.65 -12.41
C GLY A 61 -2.00 1.35 -12.76
N VAL A 62 -3.22 1.46 -13.27
CA VAL A 62 -3.90 0.33 -13.90
C VAL A 62 -3.45 0.24 -15.36
N LYS A 63 -2.62 -0.76 -15.66
CA LYS A 63 -2.04 -0.96 -17.00
C LYS A 63 -3.06 -1.49 -18.00
N ALA A 64 -3.83 -2.50 -17.59
CA ALA A 64 -4.80 -3.16 -18.45
C ALA A 64 -5.87 -3.88 -17.64
N VAL A 65 -7.09 -3.89 -18.17
CA VAL A 65 -8.18 -4.72 -17.68
C VAL A 65 -8.73 -5.51 -18.88
N SER A 66 -8.72 -6.83 -18.79
CA SER A 66 -9.19 -7.72 -19.84
C SER A 66 -10.15 -8.76 -19.25
N GLY A 67 -11.46 -8.53 -19.41
CA GLY A 67 -12.50 -9.36 -18.81
C GLY A 67 -12.50 -9.24 -17.28
N ASN A 68 -12.08 -10.29 -16.59
CA ASN A 68 -11.91 -10.31 -15.13
C ASN A 68 -10.44 -10.15 -14.69
N LYS A 69 -9.50 -10.04 -15.62
CA LYS A 69 -8.07 -9.95 -15.31
C LYS A 69 -7.63 -8.49 -15.22
N VAL A 70 -7.04 -8.12 -14.09
CA VAL A 70 -6.50 -6.78 -13.84
C VAL A 70 -4.98 -6.86 -13.80
N THR A 71 -4.33 -6.02 -14.59
CA THR A 71 -2.88 -5.81 -14.56
C THR A 71 -2.59 -4.41 -14.04
N LEU A 72 -1.92 -4.36 -12.90
CA LEU A 72 -1.37 -3.15 -12.31
C LEU A 72 0.09 -3.00 -12.71
N GLU A 73 0.56 -1.77 -12.75
CA GLU A 73 1.96 -1.44 -12.91
C GLU A 73 2.44 -0.46 -11.85
N ARG A 74 3.70 -0.62 -11.47
CA ARG A 74 4.43 0.30 -10.63
C ARG A 74 5.41 1.07 -11.53
N ILE A 75 5.15 2.36 -11.69
CA ILE A 75 5.97 3.29 -12.46
C ILE A 75 7.03 3.92 -11.55
N GLY A 76 6.64 4.24 -10.32
CA GLY A 76 7.51 4.76 -9.28
C GLY A 76 8.51 3.72 -8.77
N LEU A 77 9.63 4.19 -8.23
CA LEU A 77 10.64 3.30 -7.65
C LEU A 77 10.32 2.90 -6.21
N MET A 78 9.51 3.69 -5.51
CA MET A 78 9.15 3.42 -4.12
C MET A 78 8.06 2.33 -4.05
N PRO A 79 8.35 1.15 -3.48
CA PRO A 79 7.34 0.12 -3.28
C PRO A 79 6.37 0.50 -2.16
N MET A 80 5.08 0.24 -2.38
CA MET A 80 4.01 0.40 -1.40
C MET A 80 3.07 -0.80 -1.46
N PRO A 81 2.45 -1.20 -0.34
CA PRO A 81 1.27 -2.07 -0.37
C PRO A 81 0.12 -1.31 -1.05
N ILE A 82 -0.81 -2.00 -1.70
CA ILE A 82 -1.84 -1.35 -2.52
C ILE A 82 -3.24 -1.72 -2.05
N ASP A 83 -4.07 -0.71 -1.82
CA ASP A 83 -5.53 -0.87 -1.69
C ASP A 83 -6.19 -0.60 -3.04
N LEU A 84 -7.12 -1.46 -3.45
CA LEU A 84 -7.90 -1.30 -4.67
C LEU A 84 -9.38 -1.50 -4.39
N THR A 85 -10.23 -0.80 -5.14
CA THR A 85 -11.65 -1.12 -5.24
C THR A 85 -11.99 -1.46 -6.68
N ILE A 86 -12.64 -2.60 -6.87
CA ILE A 86 -13.19 -3.02 -8.15
C ILE A 86 -14.69 -2.80 -8.11
N THR A 87 -15.22 -2.09 -9.12
CA THR A 87 -16.66 -2.03 -9.37
C THR A 87 -16.98 -2.99 -10.50
N TYR A 88 -17.94 -3.87 -10.28
CA TYR A 88 -18.37 -4.87 -11.26
C TYR A 88 -19.52 -4.35 -12.14
N THR A 89 -19.79 -5.06 -13.23
CA THR A 89 -20.86 -4.71 -14.16
C THR A 89 -22.26 -4.84 -13.55
N ASP A 90 -22.43 -5.64 -12.49
CA ASP A 90 -23.67 -5.78 -11.73
C ASP A 90 -23.90 -4.65 -10.70
N GLY A 91 -22.96 -3.70 -10.60
CA GLY A 91 -23.00 -2.58 -9.65
C GLY A 91 -22.48 -2.92 -8.26
N THR A 92 -22.06 -4.16 -8.00
CA THR A 92 -21.40 -4.52 -6.74
C THR A 92 -19.95 -4.03 -6.72
N THR A 93 -19.44 -3.73 -5.53
CA THR A 93 -18.05 -3.29 -5.30
C THR A 93 -17.33 -4.25 -4.39
N GLU A 94 -16.05 -4.50 -4.64
CA GLU A 94 -15.20 -5.32 -3.80
C GLU A 94 -13.85 -4.63 -3.58
N ASP A 95 -13.43 -4.60 -2.32
CA ASP A 95 -12.15 -4.04 -1.91
C ASP A 95 -11.09 -5.13 -1.84
N TYR A 96 -9.94 -4.86 -2.42
CA TYR A 96 -8.77 -5.72 -2.43
C TYR A 96 -7.58 -5.04 -1.75
N TYR A 97 -6.76 -5.86 -1.08
CA TYR A 97 -5.51 -5.43 -0.49
C TYR A 97 -4.35 -6.30 -0.99
N ILE A 98 -3.34 -5.66 -1.56
CA ILE A 98 -2.12 -6.30 -2.03
C ILE A 98 -0.99 -5.94 -1.05
N PRO A 99 -0.54 -6.89 -0.22
CA PRO A 99 0.56 -6.65 0.69
C PRO A 99 1.89 -6.55 -0.07
N LEU A 100 2.80 -5.72 0.43
CA LEU A 100 4.16 -5.65 -0.07
C LEU A 100 4.99 -6.78 0.52
N ARG A 101 5.62 -7.61 -0.32
CA ARG A 101 6.39 -8.78 0.12
C ARG A 101 7.52 -8.45 1.12
N MET A 102 8.12 -7.27 0.97
CA MET A 102 9.21 -6.81 1.83
C MET A 102 8.79 -6.65 3.28
N MET A 103 7.52 -6.32 3.55
CA MET A 103 7.02 -6.08 4.91
C MET A 103 6.93 -7.33 5.76
N ARG A 104 6.96 -8.53 5.14
CA ARG A 104 6.72 -9.82 5.81
C ARG A 104 5.47 -9.84 6.71
N GLY A 105 4.52 -8.96 6.43
CA GLY A 105 3.36 -8.67 7.26
C GLY A 105 2.23 -8.06 6.45
N LYS A 106 1.04 -8.03 7.04
CA LYS A 106 -0.19 -7.59 6.39
C LYS A 106 -0.93 -6.67 7.35
N LYS A 107 -1.27 -5.46 6.91
CA LYS A 107 -2.06 -4.54 7.73
C LYS A 107 -3.45 -5.14 8.02
N PRO A 108 -4.02 -4.88 9.21
CA PRO A 108 -5.41 -5.25 9.46
C PRO A 108 -6.33 -4.55 8.46
N THR A 109 -7.11 -5.33 7.70
CA THR A 109 -8.03 -4.81 6.69
C THR A 109 -9.27 -5.70 6.58
N THR A 110 -10.40 -5.11 6.22
CA THR A 110 -11.64 -5.83 5.87
C THR A 110 -11.67 -6.26 4.40
N ALA A 111 -10.71 -5.79 3.59
CA ALA A 111 -10.58 -6.08 2.17
C ALA A 111 -10.07 -7.50 1.91
N THR A 112 -10.43 -8.05 0.74
CA THR A 112 -9.92 -9.34 0.27
C THR A 112 -8.42 -9.24 0.04
N THR A 113 -7.63 -9.97 0.83
CA THR A 113 -6.17 -9.92 0.72
C THR A 113 -5.67 -10.83 -0.41
N LEU A 114 -4.97 -10.24 -1.37
CA LEU A 114 -4.33 -10.92 -2.49
C LEU A 114 -2.91 -11.40 -2.13
N SER A 115 -2.27 -12.09 -3.08
CA SER A 115 -0.87 -12.50 -2.93
C SER A 115 0.06 -11.29 -2.86
N ASP A 116 1.19 -11.48 -2.19
CA ASP A 116 2.19 -10.45 -1.99
C ASP A 116 2.85 -10.00 -3.31
N TRP A 117 2.90 -8.68 -3.53
CA TRP A 117 3.59 -8.11 -4.68
C TRP A 117 5.08 -7.99 -4.35
N ALA A 118 5.91 -8.74 -5.07
CA ALA A 118 7.36 -8.60 -4.97
C ALA A 118 7.83 -7.32 -5.69
N TRP A 119 8.57 -6.49 -4.97
CA TRP A 119 9.10 -5.20 -5.45
C TRP A 119 9.96 -5.29 -6.72
N ALA A 120 10.51 -6.47 -7.04
CA ALA A 120 11.31 -6.67 -8.24
C ALA A 120 10.46 -6.74 -9.53
N TYR A 121 9.16 -7.04 -9.42
CA TYR A 121 8.28 -7.11 -10.58
C TYR A 121 7.53 -5.78 -10.77
N PRO A 122 7.70 -5.09 -11.90
CA PRO A 122 7.04 -3.80 -12.15
C PRO A 122 5.55 -3.97 -12.43
N THR A 123 5.07 -5.19 -12.69
CA THR A 123 3.66 -5.47 -12.97
C THR A 123 3.13 -6.53 -12.03
N TYR A 124 1.88 -6.39 -11.62
CA TYR A 124 1.15 -7.37 -10.83
C TYR A 124 -0.17 -7.67 -11.50
N THR A 125 -0.54 -8.94 -11.57
CA THR A 125 -1.76 -9.36 -12.26
C THR A 125 -2.54 -10.34 -11.41
N PHE A 126 -3.84 -10.11 -11.31
CA PHE A 126 -4.77 -10.98 -10.59
C PHE A 126 -6.09 -11.07 -11.34
N GLU A 127 -6.89 -12.07 -10.98
CA GLU A 127 -8.21 -12.31 -11.54
C GLU A 127 -9.26 -11.96 -10.48
N ALA A 128 -10.21 -11.12 -10.86
CA ALA A 128 -11.37 -10.78 -10.05
C ALA A 128 -12.46 -11.85 -10.19
N SER A 129 -13.41 -11.84 -9.26
CA SER A 129 -14.48 -12.84 -9.19
C SER A 129 -15.51 -12.70 -10.33
N LYS A 130 -15.69 -11.49 -10.87
CA LYS A 130 -16.70 -11.16 -11.88
C LYS A 130 -16.15 -10.25 -12.99
N ALA A 131 -16.99 -9.99 -13.99
CA ALA A 131 -16.72 -9.02 -15.03
C ALA A 131 -16.60 -7.59 -14.45
N ILE A 132 -15.47 -6.95 -14.76
CA ILE A 132 -15.09 -5.66 -14.19
C ILE A 132 -15.72 -4.54 -14.99
N LYS A 133 -16.17 -3.48 -14.31
CA LYS A 133 -16.61 -2.23 -14.92
C LYS A 133 -15.56 -1.14 -14.73
N SER A 134 -15.06 -0.99 -13.51
CA SER A 134 -13.97 -0.05 -13.21
C SER A 134 -13.05 -0.58 -12.13
N VAL A 135 -11.81 -0.11 -12.16
CA VAL A 135 -10.78 -0.39 -11.15
C VAL A 135 -10.24 0.94 -10.67
N GLN A 136 -10.17 1.10 -9.36
CA GLN A 136 -9.58 2.27 -8.72
C GLN A 136 -8.53 1.84 -7.70
N ILE A 137 -7.30 2.31 -7.90
CA ILE A 137 -6.22 2.26 -6.91
C ILE A 137 -6.45 3.37 -5.88
N ASP A 138 -6.24 3.04 -4.61
CA ASP A 138 -6.34 3.95 -3.47
C ASP A 138 -7.61 4.83 -3.50
N PRO A 139 -8.80 4.21 -3.34
CA PRO A 139 -10.07 4.94 -3.35
C PRO A 139 -10.17 6.03 -2.27
N LYS A 140 -9.39 5.91 -1.19
CA LYS A 140 -9.35 6.85 -0.07
C LYS A 140 -8.38 8.00 -0.29
N GLU A 141 -7.56 7.95 -1.34
CA GLU A 141 -6.53 8.93 -1.67
C GLU A 141 -5.54 9.21 -0.52
N TRP A 142 -5.20 8.18 0.26
CA TRP A 142 -4.26 8.27 1.38
C TRP A 142 -2.81 8.06 0.95
N MET A 143 -2.59 7.41 -0.20
CA MET A 143 -1.29 7.21 -0.81
C MET A 143 -0.81 8.52 -1.45
N ALA A 144 0.46 8.86 -1.22
CA ALA A 144 1.10 10.02 -1.84
C ALA A 144 1.55 9.69 -3.28
N ASP A 145 0.61 9.22 -4.09
CA ASP A 145 0.84 8.98 -5.51
C ASP A 145 0.98 10.32 -6.24
N ILE A 146 2.03 10.45 -7.07
CA ILE A 146 2.27 11.64 -7.88
C ILE A 146 1.27 11.74 -9.03
N ASN A 147 0.87 10.61 -9.60
CA ASN A 147 -0.10 10.56 -10.68
C ASN A 147 -1.39 9.90 -10.16
N LYS A 148 -2.40 10.70 -9.86
CA LYS A 148 -3.71 10.15 -9.47
C LYS A 148 -4.59 9.80 -10.67
N VAL A 149 -4.20 10.17 -11.87
CA VAL A 149 -5.04 10.04 -13.07
C VAL A 149 -5.02 8.61 -13.61
N ASN A 150 -3.86 7.95 -13.58
CA ASN A 150 -3.67 6.53 -13.94
C ASN A 150 -4.15 5.55 -12.85
N ASN A 151 -4.56 6.04 -11.69
CA ASN A 151 -5.14 5.22 -10.62
C ASN A 151 -6.56 4.75 -10.92
N LYS A 152 -7.23 5.30 -11.94
CA LYS A 152 -8.59 4.92 -12.33
C LYS A 152 -8.60 4.38 -13.75
N PHE A 153 -9.26 3.24 -13.93
CA PHE A 153 -9.55 2.67 -15.23
C PHE A 153 -11.04 2.32 -15.31
N GLU A 154 -11.73 2.83 -16.32
CA GLU A 154 -13.13 2.52 -16.60
C GLU A 154 -13.23 1.86 -17.98
N LEU A 155 -13.95 0.74 -18.05
CA LEU A 155 -14.31 0.11 -19.31
C LEU A 155 -15.52 0.85 -19.89
N ASN A 156 -15.33 1.46 -21.07
CA ASN A 156 -16.40 2.07 -21.86
C ASN A 156 -17.29 1.00 -22.51
#